data_AF-K6AYE3-F1
#
_entry.id   AF-K6AYE3-F1
#
_cell.length_a   1.000
_cell.length_b   1.000
_cell.length_c   1.000
_cell.angle_alpha   90.00
_cell.angle_beta   90.00
_cell.angle_gamma   90.00
#
_symmetry.space_group_name_H-M   'P 1'
#
loop_
_entity.id
_entity.type
_entity.pdbx_description
1 polymer ?
#
loop_
_entity_poly.entity_id
_entity_poly.type
_entity_poly.pdbx_seq_one_letter_code
_entity_poly.pdbx_strand_id
1 'polypeptide(L)' 'MRLIHFQPVSLAPRETKELHFTVNEKDLSMLDKELNCVIEPGEFRLMIGRSCKDIRLKTTLTINHPMTLETNH' A
#
# COMPACT_ATOMS: atom_id res chain seq x y z
N MET A 1 -6.27 -2.59 8.60
CA MET A 1 -5.30 -1.59 8.10
C MET A 1 -3.91 -2.13 8.38
N ARG A 2 -3.02 -2.15 7.38
CA ARG A 2 -1.62 -2.58 7.51
C ARG A 2 -0.68 -1.48 7.00
N LEU A 3 0.52 -1.40 7.54
CA LEU A 3 1.58 -0.54 7.01
C LEU A 3 2.27 -1.29 5.87
N ILE A 4 2.29 -0.72 4.67
CA ILE A 4 2.98 -1.30 3.50
C ILE A 4 4.31 -0.59 3.20
N HIS A 5 4.39 0.72 3.46
CA HIS A 5 5.59 1.51 3.24
C HIS A 5 5.79 2.55 4.35
N PHE A 6 7.05 2.88 4.65
CA PHE A 6 7.41 3.95 5.58
C PHE A 6 8.74 4.57 5.18
N GLN A 7 8.84 5.89 5.29
CA GLN A 7 10.10 6.61 5.10
C GLN A 7 10.25 7.68 6.19
N PRO A 8 11.30 7.59 7.03
CA PRO A 8 11.64 8.69 7.93
C PRO A 8 12.21 9.85 7.11
N VAL A 9 11.82 11.07 7.45
CA VAL A 9 12.27 12.28 6.76
C VAL A 9 12.67 13.34 7.78
N SER A 10 13.90 13.83 7.68
CA SER A 10 14.37 15.00 8.42
C SER A 10 14.12 16.25 7.57
N LEU A 11 13.55 17.27 8.18
CA LEU A 11 13.27 18.57 7.57
C LEU A 11 13.94 19.68 8.39
N ALA A 12 14.64 20.59 7.72
CA ALA A 12 15.03 21.85 8.32
C ALA A 12 13.78 22.73 8.58
N PRO A 13 13.88 23.76 9.44
CA PRO A 13 12.78 24.70 9.62
C PRO A 13 12.31 25.26 8.28
N ARG A 14 11.01 25.11 7.99
CA ARG A 14 10.33 25.59 6.75
C ARG A 14 10.73 24.83 5.47
N GLU A 15 11.50 23.75 5.56
CA GLU A 15 11.78 22.88 4.42
C GLU A 15 10.54 22.05 4.05
N THR A 16 10.34 21.84 2.74
CA THR A 16 9.34 20.91 2.20
C THR A 16 10.06 19.89 1.32
N LYS A 17 9.72 18.61 1.49
CA LYS A 17 10.21 17.52 0.64
C LYS A 17 9.04 16.77 0.01
N GLU A 18 9.19 16.43 -1.25
CA GLU A 18 8.33 15.47 -1.93
C GLU A 18 8.83 14.04 -1.64
N LEU A 19 7.91 13.14 -1.35
CA LEU A 19 8.19 11.73 -1.12
C LEU A 19 7.41 10.89 -2.12
N HIS A 20 8.08 9.89 -2.70
CA HIS A 20 7.47 8.96 -3.64
C HIS A 20 7.38 7.58 -3.00
N PHE A 21 6.20 6.98 -3.04
CA PHE A 21 5.97 5.61 -2.64
C PHE A 21 5.42 4.84 -3.83
N THR A 22 6.07 3.72 -4.17
CA THR A 22 5.62 2.83 -5.23
C THR A 22 4.80 1.71 -4.61
N VAL A 23 3.55 1.58 -5.02
CA VAL A 23 2.69 0.44 -4.63
C VAL A 23 2.71 -0.57 -5.76
N ASN A 24 3.08 -1.82 -5.45
CA ASN A 24 3.11 -2.93 -6.40
C ASN A 24 2.11 -4.04 -6.01
N GLU A 25 2.04 -5.11 -6.81
CA GLU A 25 1.11 -6.21 -6.57
C GLU A 25 1.32 -6.89 -5.21
N LYS A 26 2.57 -7.02 -4.74
CA LYS A 26 2.87 -7.66 -3.44
C LYS A 26 2.34 -6.84 -2.26
N ASP A 27 2.24 -5.52 -2.40
CA ASP A 27 1.65 -4.65 -1.36
C ASP A 27 0.15 -4.85 -1.23
N LEU A 28 -0.51 -5.28 -2.31
CA LEU A 28 -1.96 -5.50 -2.40
C LEU A 28 -2.35 -6.94 -2.11
N SER A 29 -1.43 -7.89 -2.29
CA SER A 29 -1.74 -9.31 -2.16
C SER A 29 -2.02 -9.78 -0.73
N MET A 30 -2.63 -10.96 -0.67
CA MET A 30 -3.00 -11.69 0.54
C MET A 30 -2.97 -13.19 0.22
N LEU A 31 -2.79 -14.01 1.27
CA LEU A 31 -2.87 -15.46 1.13
C LEU A 31 -4.34 -15.88 1.10
N ASP A 32 -4.70 -16.69 0.10
CA ASP A 32 -5.99 -17.37 0.09
C ASP A 32 -5.99 -18.59 1.05
N LYS A 33 -7.08 -19.37 1.02
CA LYS A 33 -7.25 -20.57 1.87
C LYS A 33 -6.26 -21.69 1.54
N GLU A 34 -5.70 -21.67 0.34
CA GLU A 34 -4.76 -22.65 -0.19
C GLU A 34 -3.30 -22.18 -0.07
N LEU A 35 -3.07 -21.02 0.58
CA LEU A 35 -1.79 -20.36 0.77
C LEU A 35 -1.17 -19.82 -0.54
N ASN A 36 -1.99 -19.55 -1.56
CA ASN A 36 -1.55 -18.86 -2.76
C ASN A 36 -1.55 -17.33 -2.54
N CYS A 37 -0.55 -16.64 -3.08
CA CYS A 37 -0.51 -15.17 -3.10
C CYS A 37 -1.45 -14.62 -4.17
N VAL A 38 -2.56 -14.04 -3.76
CA VAL A 38 -3.59 -13.49 -4.67
C VAL A 38 -3.93 -12.04 -4.34
N ILE A 39 -4.39 -11.29 -5.33
CA ILE A 39 -5.06 -10.00 -5.16
C ILE A 39 -6.53 -10.22 -5.51
N GLU A 40 -7.40 -10.06 -4.54
CA GLU A 40 -8.83 -10.17 -4.74
C GLU A 40 -9.38 -8.93 -5.46
N PRO A 41 -10.39 -9.09 -6.34
CA PRO A 41 -11.15 -7.95 -6.86
C PRO A 41 -11.81 -7.17 -5.72
N GLY A 42 -11.81 -5.86 -5.84
CA GLY A 42 -12.45 -4.98 -4.87
C GLY A 42 -11.76 -3.64 -4.73
N GLU A 43 -12.06 -2.96 -3.62
CA GLU A 43 -11.54 -1.63 -3.32
C GLU A 43 -10.44 -1.68 -2.26
N PHE A 44 -9.27 -1.19 -2.63
CA PHE A 44 -8.14 -1.00 -1.73
C PHE A 44 -8.02 0.48 -1.36
N ARG A 45 -8.20 0.80 -0.08
CA ARG A 45 -8.00 2.15 0.43
C ARG A 45 -6.53 2.37 0.78
N LEU A 46 -5.85 3.17 -0.04
CA LEU A 46 -4.50 3.65 0.23
C LEU A 46 -4.58 4.90 1.11
N MET A 47 -3.75 4.95 2.15
CA MET A 47 -3.81 5.98 3.18
C MET A 47 -2.39 6.42 3.56
N ILE A 48 -2.16 7.73 3.62
CA ILE A 48 -0.90 8.32 4.09
C ILE A 48 -1.18 9.16 5.33
N GLY A 49 -0.38 8.94 6.38
CA GLY A 49 -0.54 9.61 7.66
C GLY A 49 0.70 9.55 8.52
N ARG A 50 0.68 10.33 9.60
CA ARG A 50 1.75 10.32 10.62
C ARG A 50 1.59 9.17 11.62
N SER A 51 0.37 8.63 11.72
CA SER A 51 0.03 7.46 12.50
C SER A 51 -1.30 6.87 12.00
N CYS A 52 -1.67 5.68 12.49
CA CYS A 52 -2.99 5.09 12.25
C CYS A 52 -4.17 5.96 12.71
N LYS A 53 -3.93 6.95 13.59
CA LYS A 53 -4.92 7.91 14.11
C LYS A 53 -4.90 9.27 13.41
N ASP A 54 -3.84 9.60 12.67
CA ASP A 54 -3.65 10.87 11.93
C ASP A 54 -3.37 10.57 10.46
N ILE A 55 -4.44 10.29 9.71
CA ILE A 55 -4.42 10.04 8.26
C ILE A 55 -4.81 11.33 7.54
N ARG A 56 -3.98 11.78 6.60
CA ARG A 56 -4.13 13.08 5.93
C ARG A 56 -4.47 12.97 4.45
N LEU A 57 -4.01 11.91 3.79
CA LEU A 57 -4.35 11.61 2.40
C LEU A 57 -4.99 10.24 2.32
N LYS A 58 -6.00 10.12 1.46
CA LYS A 58 -6.70 8.86 1.17
C LYS A 58 -6.98 8.82 -0.32
N THR A 59 -6.82 7.66 -0.92
CA THR A 59 -7.32 7.36 -2.25
C THR A 59 -7.81 5.92 -2.30
N THR A 60 -8.67 5.61 -3.26
CA THR A 60 -9.17 4.25 -3.48
C THR A 60 -8.66 3.75 -4.81
N LEU A 61 -8.09 2.54 -4.79
CA LEU A 61 -7.72 1.78 -5.96
C LEU A 61 -8.76 0.66 -6.16
N THR A 62 -9.32 0.56 -7.35
CA THR A 62 -10.28 -0.49 -7.70
C THR A 62 -9.58 -1.56 -8.53
N ILE A 63 -9.69 -2.81 -8.10
CA ILE A 63 -9.22 -3.99 -8.82
C ILE A 63 -10.45 -4.75 -9.34
N ASN A 64 -10.54 -4.91 -10.66
CA ASN A 64 -11.74 -5.45 -11.31
C ASN A 64 -11.68 -6.97 -11.57
N HIS A 65 -10.50 -7.57 -11.48
CA HIS A 65 -10.30 -8.99 -11.76
C HIS A 65 -9.27 -9.59 -10.79
N PRO A 66 -9.39 -10.88 -10.43
CA PRO A 66 -8.43 -11.52 -9.55
C PRO A 66 -7.07 -11.57 -10.24
N MET A 67 -6.00 -11.40 -9.48
CA MET A 67 -4.63 -11.58 -9.97
C MET A 67 -3.90 -12.57 -9.07
N THR A 68 -3.28 -13.57 -9.67
CA THR A 68 -2.38 -14.50 -8.97
C THR A 68 -0.95 -14.01 -9.19
N LEU A 69 -0.18 -13.92 -8.11
CA LEU A 69 1.24 -13.60 -8.20
C LEU A 69 2.01 -14.90 -8.43
N GLU A 70 2.54 -15.08 -9.64
CA GLU A 70 3.49 -16.17 -9.88
C GLU A 70 4.77 -15.90 -9.08
N THR A 71 5.05 -16.76 -8.10
CA THR A 71 6.36 -16.81 -7.45
C THR A 71 7.32 -17.47 -8.43
N ASN A 72 8.04 -16.66 -9.20
CA ASN A 72 9.27 -17.13 -9.86
C ASN A 72 10.24 -17.58 -8.76
N HIS A 73 10.37 -18.89 -8.60
CA HIS A 73 11.39 -19.55 -7.77
C HIS A 73 12.72 -19.63 -8.53
#